data_AF-A0A7V2ACD4-F1
#
_entry.id   AF-A0A7V2ACD4-F1
#
_cell.length_a   1.000
_cell.length_b   1.000
_cell.length_c   1.000
_cell.angle_alpha   90.00
_cell.angle_beta   90.00
_cell.angle_gamma   90.00
#
_symmetry.space_group_name_H-M   'P 1'
#
loop_
_entity.id
_entity.type
_entity.pdbx_description
1 polymer ?
#
loop_
_entity_poly.entity_id
_entity_poly.type
_entity_poly.pdbx_seq_one_letter_code
_entity_poly.pdbx_strand_id
1 'polypeptide(L)'
;MGQRGREIVGMNVDELLKLLNQAYASEWLAYYQYWLGAKLIKGPMKDAVAAELNLHATEELSHAVLVANRIIQLGGTPVLTPEGWGKMSPCKYDVPEDPYVAVLLDQNIAGEQCAIT
;
A
#
# COMPACT_ATOMS: atom_id res chain seq x y z
N MET A 1 -19.42 8.20 18.09
CA MET A 1 -18.35 9.15 17.71
C MET A 1 -18.10 9.24 16.19
N GLY A 2 -19.06 8.95 15.29
CA GLY A 2 -18.85 9.01 13.82
C GLY A 2 -19.76 9.96 13.02
N GLN A 3 -20.82 10.53 13.63
CA GLN A 3 -21.84 11.30 12.92
C GLN A 3 -21.30 12.61 12.31
N ARG A 4 -20.65 13.45 13.12
CA ARG A 4 -20.00 14.69 12.64
C ARG A 4 -18.95 14.44 11.56
N GLY A 5 -18.19 13.36 11.68
CA GLY A 5 -17.15 13.00 10.69
C GLY A 5 -17.73 12.60 9.33
N ARG A 6 -18.97 12.11 9.30
CA ARG A 6 -19.73 11.82 8.06
C ARG A 6 -20.44 13.06 7.51
N GLU A 7 -20.98 13.91 8.38
CA GLU A 7 -21.70 15.14 8.01
C GLU A 7 -20.84 16.17 7.25
N ILE A 8 -19.52 16.17 7.49
CA ILE A 8 -18.58 17.08 6.81
C ILE A 8 -18.03 16.52 5.48
N VAL A 9 -18.32 15.26 5.13
CA VAL A 9 -17.82 14.66 3.89
C VAL A 9 -18.66 15.19 2.73
N GLY A 10 -18.02 15.92 1.82
CA GLY A 10 -18.67 16.51 0.64
C GLY A 10 -19.02 15.52 -0.48
N MET A 11 -18.93 14.22 -0.22
CA MET A 11 -19.22 13.14 -1.17
C MET A 11 -19.94 11.98 -0.48
N ASN A 12 -20.39 10.99 -1.26
CA ASN A 12 -21.02 9.80 -0.70
C ASN A 12 -20.02 9.02 0.18
N VAL A 13 -20.39 8.76 1.44
CA VAL A 13 -19.52 8.08 2.42
C VAL A 13 -19.25 6.63 2.03
N ASP A 14 -20.20 5.92 1.43
CA ASP A 14 -20.02 4.52 1.02
C ASP A 14 -19.06 4.43 -0.17
N GLU A 15 -19.11 5.40 -1.09
CA GLU A 15 -18.14 5.53 -2.17
C GLU A 15 -16.74 5.85 -1.63
N LEU A 16 -16.63 6.78 -0.68
CA LEU A 16 -15.37 7.08 0.00
C LEU A 16 -14.80 5.85 0.73
N LEU A 17 -15.65 5.09 1.44
CA LEU A 17 -15.23 3.85 2.11
C LEU A 17 -14.70 2.80 1.14
N LYS A 18 -15.25 2.73 -0.08
CA LYS A 18 -14.71 1.88 -1.13
C LYS A 18 -13.32 2.34 -1.56
N LEU A 19 -13.14 3.63 -1.87
CA LEU A 19 -11.84 4.20 -2.25
C LEU A 19 -10.78 4.02 -1.15
N LEU A 20 -11.16 4.24 0.11
CA LEU A 20 -10.25 4.03 1.24
C LEU A 20 -9.86 2.56 1.39
N ASN A 21 -10.77 1.62 1.15
CA ASN A 21 -10.41 0.19 1.16
C ASN A 21 -9.50 -0.20 0.00
N GLN A 22 -9.67 0.43 -1.17
CA GLN A 22 -8.75 0.30 -2.30
C GLN A 22 -7.35 0.79 -1.94
N ALA A 23 -7.23 2.00 -1.41
CA ALA A 23 -5.95 2.55 -0.93
C ALA A 23 -5.34 1.66 0.16
N TYR A 24 -6.10 1.29 1.19
CA TYR A 24 -5.65 0.41 2.27
C TYR A 24 -5.05 -0.91 1.75
N ALA A 25 -5.71 -1.53 0.77
CA ALA A 25 -5.22 -2.75 0.16
C ALA A 25 -3.92 -2.52 -0.63
N SER A 26 -3.83 -1.41 -1.39
CA SER A 26 -2.60 -1.01 -2.07
C SER A 26 -1.44 -0.83 -1.08
N GLU A 27 -1.65 -0.13 0.03
CA GLU A 27 -0.60 0.13 1.03
C GLU A 27 -0.02 -1.18 1.60
N TRP A 28 -0.87 -2.18 1.88
CA TRP A 28 -0.38 -3.47 2.37
C TRP A 28 0.38 -4.27 1.33
N LEU A 29 -0.03 -4.22 0.06
CA LEU A 29 0.70 -4.87 -1.02
C LEU A 29 2.05 -4.18 -1.25
N ALA A 30 2.07 -2.85 -1.27
CA ALA A 30 3.28 -2.04 -1.42
C ALA A 30 4.25 -2.28 -0.26
N TYR A 31 3.76 -2.23 0.99
CA TYR A 31 4.52 -2.59 2.18
C TYR A 31 5.23 -3.94 2.01
N TYR A 32 4.46 -4.98 1.67
CA TYR A 32 5.00 -6.33 1.57
C TYR A 32 6.00 -6.45 0.41
N GLN A 33 5.71 -5.83 -0.74
CA GLN A 33 6.59 -5.82 -1.90
C GLN A 33 7.94 -5.14 -1.59
N TYR A 34 7.93 -3.96 -0.98
CA TYR A 34 9.15 -3.26 -0.59
C TYR A 34 9.93 -4.02 0.47
N TRP A 35 9.24 -4.49 1.52
CA TRP A 35 9.88 -5.23 2.60
C TRP A 35 10.53 -6.52 2.09
N LEU A 36 9.80 -7.32 1.30
CA LEU A 36 10.30 -8.58 0.76
C LEU A 36 11.41 -8.32 -0.27
N GLY A 37 11.22 -7.35 -1.17
CA GLY A 37 12.24 -6.92 -2.13
C GLY A 37 13.54 -6.53 -1.45
N ALA A 38 13.48 -5.76 -0.37
CA ALA A 38 14.65 -5.38 0.43
C ALA A 38 15.39 -6.58 1.05
N LYS A 39 14.71 -7.71 1.33
CA LYS A 39 15.34 -8.92 1.85
C LYS A 39 15.96 -9.79 0.76
N LEU A 40 15.38 -9.79 -0.42
CA LEU A 40 15.78 -10.66 -1.52
C LEU A 40 16.83 -10.05 -2.44
N ILE A 41 16.93 -8.71 -2.47
CA ILE A 41 17.74 -7.95 -3.43
C ILE A 41 19.21 -8.40 -3.54
N LYS A 42 19.66 -8.51 -4.80
CA LYS A 42 21.02 -8.87 -5.20
C LYS A 42 21.54 -7.93 -6.29
N GLY A 43 22.86 -7.84 -6.39
CA GLY A 43 23.54 -7.08 -7.45
C GLY A 43 24.30 -5.85 -6.93
N PRO A 44 24.79 -5.01 -7.85
CA PRO A 44 25.52 -3.79 -7.51
C PRO A 44 24.66 -2.85 -6.66
N MET A 45 25.29 -2.13 -5.72
CA MET A 45 24.62 -1.14 -4.86
C MET A 45 23.43 -1.66 -4.05
N LYS A 46 23.25 -2.98 -3.93
CA LYS A 46 22.07 -3.60 -3.29
C LYS A 46 21.80 -3.08 -1.88
N ASP A 47 22.84 -2.73 -1.12
CA ASP A 47 22.68 -2.29 0.28
C ASP A 47 22.05 -0.90 0.36
N ALA A 48 22.39 0.00 -0.56
CA ALA A 48 21.78 1.32 -0.65
C ALA A 48 20.32 1.21 -1.08
N VAL A 49 20.04 0.40 -2.12
CA VAL A 49 18.66 0.19 -2.59
C VAL A 49 17.82 -0.51 -1.52
N ALA A 50 18.37 -1.52 -0.83
CA ALA A 50 17.68 -2.16 0.29
C ALA A 50 17.32 -1.19 1.42
N ALA A 51 18.17 -0.20 1.70
CA ALA A 51 17.89 0.82 2.71
C ALA A 51 16.67 1.67 2.31
N GLU A 52 16.62 2.15 1.06
CA GLU A 52 15.47 2.89 0.53
C GLU A 52 14.19 2.04 0.51
N LEU A 53 14.26 0.78 0.10
CA LEU A 53 13.11 -0.12 0.11
C LEU A 53 12.56 -0.36 1.54
N ASN A 54 13.43 -0.49 2.55
CA ASN A 54 12.95 -0.59 3.93
C ASN A 54 12.35 0.72 4.44
N LEU A 55 12.83 1.87 3.96
CA LEU A 55 12.23 3.17 4.27
C LEU A 55 10.82 3.26 3.70
N HIS A 56 10.65 3.00 2.40
CA HIS A 56 9.33 2.99 1.75
C HIS A 56 8.38 2.01 2.43
N ALA A 57 8.83 0.77 2.75
CA ALA A 57 8.00 -0.15 3.52
C ALA A 57 7.53 0.46 4.86
N THR A 58 8.38 1.19 5.57
CA THR A 58 7.99 1.85 6.83
C THR A 58 6.94 2.95 6.61
N GLU A 59 7.05 3.67 5.50
CA GLU A 59 6.10 4.71 5.08
C GLU A 59 4.75 4.09 4.71
N GLU A 60 4.71 3.02 3.91
CA GLU A 60 3.45 2.37 3.53
C GLU A 60 2.73 1.72 4.70
N LEU A 61 3.47 1.19 5.68
CA LEU A 61 2.87 0.73 6.93
C LEU A 61 2.21 1.91 7.67
N SER A 62 2.86 3.07 7.69
CA SER A 62 2.32 4.28 8.31
C SER A 62 1.07 4.77 7.56
N HIS A 63 1.06 4.72 6.23
CA HIS A 63 -0.11 5.03 5.40
C HIS A 63 -1.26 4.05 5.68
N ALA A 64 -1.01 2.74 5.68
CA ALA A 64 -2.02 1.73 5.97
C ALA A 64 -2.70 1.96 7.34
N VAL A 65 -1.94 2.39 8.36
CA VAL A 65 -2.47 2.76 9.69
C VAL A 65 -3.39 3.99 9.59
N LEU A 66 -2.96 5.05 8.88
CA LEU A 66 -3.77 6.26 8.70
C LEU A 66 -5.09 5.94 7.98
N VAL A 67 -5.03 5.15 6.91
CA VAL A 67 -6.22 4.77 6.12
C VAL A 67 -7.15 3.88 6.92
N ALA A 68 -6.63 2.87 7.65
CA ALA A 68 -7.44 2.02 8.52
C ALA A 68 -8.19 2.83 9.59
N ASN A 69 -7.49 3.75 10.25
CA ASN A 69 -8.10 4.66 11.22
C ASN A 69 -9.20 5.50 10.59
N ARG A 70 -8.99 6.00 9.36
CA ARG A 70 -10.00 6.80 8.66
C ARG A 70 -11.24 5.98 8.30
N ILE A 71 -11.06 4.75 7.82
CA ILE A 71 -12.17 3.82 7.55
C ILE A 71 -13.01 3.61 8.80
N ILE A 72 -12.36 3.33 9.95
CA ILE A 72 -13.03 3.09 11.24
C ILE A 72 -13.77 4.34 11.73
N GLN A 73 -13.15 5.53 11.62
CA GLN A 73 -13.80 6.80 11.99
C GLN A 73 -15.08 7.06 11.19
N LEU A 74 -15.08 6.67 9.92
CA LEU A 74 -16.23 6.75 9.02
C LEU A 74 -17.21 5.59 9.19
N GLY A 75 -16.99 4.70 10.16
CA GLY A 75 -17.88 3.58 10.47
C GLY A 75 -17.83 2.43 9.46
N GLY A 76 -16.78 2.36 8.63
CA GLY A 76 -16.52 1.23 7.75
C GLY A 76 -15.65 0.14 8.41
N THR A 77 -15.36 -0.90 7.65
CA THR A 77 -14.46 -1.99 8.04
C THR A 77 -13.35 -2.12 6.99
N PRO A 78 -12.07 -2.08 7.38
CA PRO A 78 -10.96 -2.35 6.46
C PRO A 78 -11.01 -3.77 5.91
N VAL A 79 -10.38 -4.01 4.76
CA VAL A 79 -10.19 -5.36 4.21
C VAL A 79 -9.56 -6.27 5.27
N LEU A 80 -10.24 -7.37 5.61
CA LEU A 80 -9.91 -8.16 6.80
C LEU A 80 -8.80 -9.19 6.60
N THR A 81 -8.51 -9.58 5.36
CA THR A 81 -7.58 -10.68 5.09
C THR A 81 -6.61 -10.33 3.95
N PRO A 82 -5.38 -10.89 3.99
CA PRO A 82 -4.41 -10.71 2.92
C PRO A 82 -4.91 -11.13 1.54
N GLU A 83 -5.71 -12.19 1.45
CA GLU A 83 -6.31 -12.67 0.19
C GLU A 83 -7.31 -11.66 -0.40
N GLY A 84 -7.79 -10.72 0.42
CA GLY A 84 -8.65 -9.62 0.00
C GLY A 84 -7.88 -8.46 -0.64
N TRP A 85 -6.61 -8.25 -0.29
CA TRP A 85 -5.85 -7.09 -0.76
C TRP A 85 -5.73 -7.06 -2.28
N GLY A 86 -5.31 -8.18 -2.90
CA GLY A 86 -5.20 -8.26 -4.37
C GLY A 86 -6.54 -8.16 -5.11
N LYS A 87 -7.67 -8.39 -4.44
CA LYS A 87 -9.01 -8.23 -5.02
C LYS A 87 -9.53 -6.80 -4.93
N MET A 88 -9.04 -6.05 -3.95
CA MET A 88 -9.50 -4.69 -3.65
C MET A 88 -8.57 -3.64 -4.25
N SER A 89 -7.25 -3.87 -4.19
CA SER A 89 -6.25 -2.94 -4.68
C SER A 89 -6.40 -2.69 -6.19
N PRO A 90 -6.40 -1.42 -6.64
CA PRO A 90 -6.26 -1.10 -8.05
C PRO A 90 -4.83 -1.36 -8.56
N CYS A 91 -3.85 -1.40 -7.66
CA CYS A 91 -2.45 -1.68 -7.98
C CYS A 91 -2.14 -3.17 -7.86
N LYS A 92 -1.37 -3.66 -8.83
CA LYS A 92 -0.89 -5.04 -8.81
C LYS A 92 0.20 -5.21 -7.75
N TYR A 93 0.29 -6.42 -7.20
CA TYR A 93 1.47 -6.88 -6.50
C TYR A 93 2.40 -7.54 -7.50
N ASP A 94 3.62 -7.02 -7.63
CA ASP A 94 4.67 -7.62 -8.45
C ASP A 94 5.55 -8.51 -7.58
N VAL A 95 5.50 -9.81 -7.86
CA VAL A 95 6.29 -10.81 -7.13
C VAL A 95 7.77 -10.59 -7.44
N PRO A 96 8.65 -10.48 -6.42
CA PRO A 96 10.10 -10.31 -6.62
C PRO A 96 10.77 -11.66 -6.96
N GLU A 97 10.37 -12.31 -8.05
CA GLU A 97 10.93 -13.59 -8.50
C GLU A 97 12.38 -13.47 -8.96
N ASP A 98 12.71 -12.37 -9.66
CA ASP A 98 14.08 -12.01 -10.00
C ASP A 98 14.63 -11.00 -8.96
N PRO A 99 15.61 -11.39 -8.12
CA PRO A 99 16.14 -10.53 -7.08
C PRO A 99 17.12 -9.46 -7.61
N TYR A 100 17.37 -9.36 -8.91
CA TYR A 100 18.31 -8.38 -9.44
C TYR A 100 17.84 -6.95 -9.21
N VAL A 101 18.74 -6.11 -8.67
CA VAL A 101 18.48 -4.73 -8.23
C VAL A 101 17.69 -3.89 -9.25
N ALA A 102 18.01 -3.98 -10.54
CA ALA A 102 17.32 -3.19 -11.57
C ALA A 102 15.86 -3.66 -11.77
N VAL A 103 15.62 -4.97 -11.70
CA VAL A 103 14.26 -5.54 -11.85
C VAL A 103 13.38 -5.12 -10.69
N LEU A 104 13.89 -5.22 -9.46
CA LEU A 104 13.15 -4.77 -8.28
C LEU A 104 12.86 -3.26 -8.35
N LEU A 105 13.84 -2.45 -8.75
CA LEU A 105 13.66 -1.01 -8.90
C LEU A 105 12.55 -0.67 -9.92
N ASP A 106 12.53 -1.35 -11.07
CA ASP A 106 11.48 -1.16 -12.08
C ASP A 106 10.09 -1.54 -11.54
N GLN A 107 9.98 -2.67 -10.81
CA GLN A 107 8.74 -3.08 -10.15
C GLN A 107 8.27 -2.04 -9.12
N ASN A 108 9.20 -1.49 -8.34
CA ASN A 108 8.91 -0.51 -7.31
C ASN A 108 8.45 0.82 -7.91
N ILE A 109 9.13 1.32 -8.95
CA ILE A 109 8.70 2.52 -9.67
C ILE A 109 7.31 2.34 -10.30
N ALA A 110 7.01 1.17 -10.86
CA ALA A 110 5.70 0.89 -11.41
C ALA A 110 4.59 0.90 -10.33
N GLY A 111 4.91 0.40 -9.13
CA GLY A 111 4.03 0.47 -7.96
C GLY A 111 3.73 1.91 -7.56
N GLU A 112 4.77 2.74 -7.40
CA GLU A 112 4.64 4.15 -7.06
C GLU A 112 3.81 4.93 -8.10
N GLN A 113 4.02 4.66 -9.39
CA GLN A 113 3.24 5.28 -10.46
C GLN A 113 1.75 4.94 -10.35
N CYS A 114 1.43 3.69 -10.04
CA CYS A 114 0.04 3.29 -9.82
C CYS A 114 -0.58 3.99 -8.61
N ALA A 115 0.16 4.15 -7.52
CA ALA A 115 -0.34 4.74 -6.27
C ALA A 115 -0.76 6.22 -6.42
N ILE A 116 -0.14 6.96 -7.35
CA ILE A 116 -0.40 8.39 -7.57
C ILE A 116 -1.38 8.71 -8.71
N THR A 117 -1.96 7.69 -9.36
CA THR A 117 -2.85 7.84 -10.53
C THR A 117 -4.32 7.66 -10.14
#